data_AF-A0A8J7WT06-F1
#
_entry.id   AF-A0A8J7WT06-F1
#
_cell.length_a   1.000
_cell.length_b   1.000
_cell.length_c   1.000
_cell.angle_alpha   90.00
_cell.angle_beta   90.00
_cell.angle_gamma   90.00
#
_symmetry.space_group_name_H-M   'P 1'
#
loop_
_entity.id
_entity.type
_entity.pdbx_description
1 polymer ?
#
loop_
_entity_poly.entity_id
_entity_poly.type
_entity_poly.pdbx_seq_one_letter_code
_entity_poly.pdbx_strand_id
1 'polypeptide(L)'
;MQWRRKAGTNDKWHVYTYIADRPIRSLKAKIRALTPRTSQANPGDVLTRLNQIMHGWANYFKHAVAKHTFIALAHFAWRRVIRWLMTLHRWTWKDVRRWLVTPSGNWRPPHADGIELLDLAQVPVTRYRYRGTRIPNPWTTPTTPDGRFRGEPVAV
;
A
#
# COMPACT_ATOMS: atom_id res chain seq x y z
N MET A 1 3.05 -13.18 -11.34
CA MET A 1 1.62 -13.05 -11.73
C MET A 1 1.07 -14.45 -11.95
N GLN A 2 -0.20 -14.69 -11.67
CA GLN A 2 -0.80 -16.02 -11.84
C GLN A 2 -2.16 -15.90 -12.54
N TRP A 3 -2.39 -16.77 -13.52
CA TRP A 3 -3.70 -16.93 -14.15
C TRP A 3 -4.57 -17.84 -13.28
N ARG A 4 -5.76 -17.37 -12.90
CA ARG A 4 -6.76 -18.19 -12.20
C ARG A 4 -8.16 -17.91 -12.72
N ARG A 5 -9.01 -18.93 -12.65
CA ARG A 5 -10.46 -18.78 -12.82
C ARG A 5 -11.09 -18.32 -11.52
N LYS A 6 -12.15 -17.51 -11.63
CA LYS A 6 -12.94 -17.11 -10.46
C LYS A 6 -13.87 -18.27 -10.10
N ALA A 7 -13.87 -18.68 -8.82
CA ALA A 7 -14.82 -19.69 -8.36
C ALA A 7 -16.27 -19.24 -8.65
N GLY A 8 -17.08 -20.12 -9.22
CA GLY A 8 -18.46 -19.83 -9.64
C GLY A 8 -18.61 -19.14 -10.99
N THR A 9 -17.54 -18.97 -11.79
CA THR A 9 -17.63 -18.46 -13.17
C THR A 9 -16.64 -19.22 -14.06
N ASN A 10 -17.13 -20.00 -15.02
CA ASN A 10 -16.30 -20.91 -15.81
C ASN A 10 -15.71 -20.30 -17.10
N ASP A 11 -16.21 -19.16 -17.55
CA ASP A 11 -15.94 -18.69 -18.92
C ASP A 11 -14.74 -17.75 -19.05
N LYS A 12 -14.19 -17.19 -17.96
CA LYS A 12 -13.14 -16.15 -18.04
C LYS A 12 -11.95 -16.41 -17.12
N TRP A 13 -10.76 -16.37 -17.72
CA TRP A 13 -9.49 -16.37 -17.00
C TRP A 13 -9.12 -14.95 -16.55
N HIS A 14 -8.65 -14.82 -15.32
CA HIS A 14 -8.19 -13.55 -14.77
C HIS A 14 -6.71 -13.63 -14.36
N VAL A 15 -5.97 -12.55 -14.56
CA VAL A 15 -4.60 -12.41 -14.04
C VAL A 15 -4.65 -11.79 -12.66
N TYR A 16 -4.00 -12.44 -11.70
CA TYR A 16 -3.82 -11.95 -10.34
C TYR A 16 -2.35 -11.68 -10.05
N THR A 17 -2.10 -10.50 -9.46
CA THR A 17 -0.78 -10.14 -8.93
C THR A 17 -0.80 -10.37 -7.42
N TYR A 18 -0.05 -11.37 -6.96
CA TYR A 18 0.13 -11.64 -5.53
C TYR A 18 1.42 -11.02 -5.02
N ILE A 19 1.45 -10.67 -3.74
CA ILE A 19 2.65 -10.16 -3.07
C ILE A 19 3.53 -11.35 -2.68
N ALA A 20 4.84 -11.26 -2.97
CA ALA A 20 5.81 -12.23 -2.48
C ALA A 20 6.11 -12.03 -0.98
N ASP A 21 6.62 -13.06 -0.30
CA ASP A 21 6.95 -12.96 1.13
C ASP A 21 8.06 -11.95 1.44
N ARG A 22 9.03 -11.82 0.54
CA ARG A 22 10.21 -10.95 0.73
C ARG A 22 9.84 -9.49 1.05
N PRO A 23 9.01 -8.78 0.25
CA PRO A 23 8.61 -7.41 0.57
C PRO A 23 7.80 -7.28 1.87
N ILE A 24 7.04 -8.32 2.27
CA ILE A 24 6.33 -8.34 3.55
C ILE A 24 7.34 -8.42 4.71
N ARG A 25 8.33 -9.32 4.62
CA ARG A 25 9.39 -9.45 5.63
C ARG A 25 10.21 -8.17 5.76
N SER A 26 10.54 -7.54 4.62
CA SER A 26 11.23 -6.24 4.57
C SER A 26 10.46 -5.14 5.30
N LEU A 27 9.15 -4.99 5.04
CA LEU A 27 8.33 -4.00 5.75
C LEU A 27 8.28 -4.28 7.26
N LYS A 28 8.06 -5.54 7.66
CA LYS A 28 8.09 -5.92 9.08
C LYS A 28 9.44 -5.61 9.72
N ALA A 29 10.54 -5.81 9.02
CA ALA A 29 11.88 -5.46 9.51
C ALA A 29 12.03 -3.94 9.73
N LYS A 30 11.58 -3.11 8.78
CA LYS A 30 11.58 -1.65 8.93
C LYS A 30 10.74 -1.18 10.12
N ILE A 31 9.53 -1.72 10.28
CA ILE A 31 8.67 -1.41 11.44
C ILE A 31 9.38 -1.80 12.75
N ARG A 32 10.04 -2.96 12.79
CA ARG A 32 10.78 -3.40 13.99
C ARG A 32 11.96 -2.48 14.31
N ALA A 33 12.70 -2.05 13.30
CA ALA A 33 13.85 -1.17 13.45
C ALA A 33 13.47 0.22 13.98
N LEU A 34 12.28 0.72 13.62
CA LEU A 34 11.76 1.99 14.11
C LEU A 34 11.09 1.89 15.49
N THR A 35 10.79 0.68 15.96
CA THR A 35 10.15 0.43 17.27
C THR A 35 11.01 -0.48 18.17
N PRO A 36 12.28 -0.14 18.44
CA PRO A 36 13.08 -0.89 19.39
C PRO A 36 12.66 -0.53 20.83
N ARG A 37 12.69 -1.51 21.74
CA ARG A 37 12.19 -1.33 23.11
C ARG A 37 12.96 -0.30 23.93
N THR A 38 14.23 -0.08 23.62
CA THR A 38 15.13 0.82 24.35
C THR A 38 15.13 2.24 23.83
N SER A 39 14.52 2.51 22.67
CA SER A 39 14.54 3.85 22.08
C SER A 39 13.66 4.82 22.87
N GLN A 40 14.23 5.98 23.17
CA GLN A 40 13.58 7.16 23.73
C GLN A 40 13.21 8.18 22.64
N ALA A 41 13.10 7.74 21.38
CA ALA A 41 12.73 8.62 20.27
C ALA A 41 11.35 9.25 20.50
N ASN A 42 11.18 10.47 19.99
CA ASN A 42 9.90 11.17 20.05
C ASN A 42 8.80 10.32 19.34
N PRO A 43 7.66 10.06 20.00
CA PRO A 43 6.53 9.32 19.43
C PRO A 43 5.99 9.88 18.11
N GLY A 44 5.81 11.18 17.97
CA GLY A 44 5.35 11.84 16.75
C GLY A 44 6.28 11.57 15.56
N ASP A 45 7.60 11.65 15.75
CA ASP A 45 8.59 11.39 14.69
C ASP A 45 8.54 9.93 14.22
N VAL A 46 8.45 8.99 15.16
CA VAL A 46 8.37 7.55 14.85
C VAL A 46 7.08 7.24 14.09
N LEU A 47 5.94 7.80 14.53
CA LEU A 47 4.66 7.63 13.83
C LEU A 47 4.70 8.23 12.42
N THR A 48 5.26 9.43 12.26
CA THR A 48 5.46 10.06 10.95
C THR A 48 6.25 9.15 10.02
N ARG A 49 7.38 8.61 10.50
CA ARG A 49 8.24 7.76 9.69
C ARG A 49 7.57 6.43 9.34
N LEU A 50 6.87 5.82 10.29
CA LEU A 50 6.08 4.61 10.05
C LEU A 50 5.01 4.84 9.00
N ASN A 51 4.25 5.94 9.12
CA ASN A 51 3.19 6.30 8.19
C ASN A 51 3.73 6.49 6.77
N GLN A 52 4.84 7.21 6.58
CA GLN A 52 5.48 7.39 5.27
C GLN A 52 5.84 6.04 4.62
N ILE A 53 6.47 5.13 5.37
CA ILE A 53 6.90 3.84 4.87
C ILE A 53 5.69 2.94 4.54
N MET A 54 4.72 2.88 5.45
CA MET A 54 3.51 2.08 5.29
C MET A 54 2.67 2.59 4.12
N HIS A 55 2.51 3.91 4.00
CA HIS A 55 1.79 4.55 2.90
C HIS A 55 2.44 4.25 1.55
N GLY A 56 3.76 4.44 1.42
CA GLY A 56 4.49 4.14 0.19
C GLY A 56 4.39 2.66 -0.19
N TRP A 57 4.52 1.76 0.79
CA TRP A 57 4.39 0.32 0.56
C TRP A 57 2.97 -0.07 0.12
N ALA A 58 1.95 0.50 0.74
CA ALA A 58 0.56 0.24 0.37
C ALA A 58 0.22 0.77 -1.02
N ASN A 59 0.69 1.98 -1.37
CA ASN A 59 0.49 2.56 -2.70
C ASN A 59 1.19 1.73 -3.79
N TYR A 60 2.37 1.18 -3.53
CA TYR A 60 3.05 0.28 -4.47
C TYR A 60 2.25 -1.00 -4.71
N PHE A 61 1.68 -1.60 -3.65
CA PHE A 61 0.91 -2.85 -3.75
C PHE A 61 -0.59 -2.67 -3.91
N LYS A 62 -1.11 -1.45 -4.15
CA LYS A 62 -2.56 -1.18 -4.24
C LYS A 62 -3.27 -1.95 -5.36
N HIS A 63 -2.53 -2.42 -6.35
CA HIS A 63 -3.03 -3.22 -7.48
C HIS A 63 -2.83 -4.73 -7.30
N ALA A 64 -2.16 -5.16 -6.24
CA ALA A 64 -1.99 -6.57 -5.91
C ALA A 64 -3.18 -7.10 -5.10
N VAL A 65 -3.38 -8.41 -5.10
CA VAL A 65 -4.33 -9.10 -4.23
C VAL A 65 -3.75 -9.10 -2.81
N ALA A 66 -3.94 -7.98 -2.10
CA ALA A 66 -3.17 -7.65 -0.90
C ALA A 66 -4.01 -7.35 0.34
N LYS A 67 -5.35 -7.36 0.25
CA LYS A 67 -6.21 -6.85 1.33
C LYS A 67 -6.00 -7.59 2.65
N HIS A 68 -5.95 -8.92 2.63
CA HIS A 68 -5.64 -9.72 3.81
C HIS A 68 -4.25 -9.41 4.38
N THR A 69 -3.26 -9.21 3.51
CA THR A 69 -1.90 -8.83 3.90
C THR A 69 -1.86 -7.46 4.55
N PHE A 70 -2.61 -6.48 4.04
CA PHE A 70 -2.70 -5.13 4.59
C PHE A 70 -3.31 -5.16 6.00
N ILE A 71 -4.39 -5.91 6.21
CA ILE A 71 -5.00 -6.11 7.54
C ILE A 71 -3.99 -6.75 8.51
N ALA A 72 -3.30 -7.82 8.08
CA ALA A 72 -2.31 -8.48 8.92
C ALA A 72 -1.13 -7.57 9.28
N LEU A 73 -0.72 -6.68 8.37
CA LEU A 73 0.33 -5.70 8.61
C LEU A 73 -0.13 -4.53 9.49
N ALA A 74 -1.38 -4.07 9.35
CA ALA A 74 -1.99 -3.08 10.25
C ALA A 74 -1.97 -3.59 11.70
N HIS A 75 -2.45 -4.81 11.93
CA HIS A 75 -2.43 -5.44 13.25
C HIS A 75 -1.00 -5.61 13.79
N PHE A 76 -0.05 -5.98 12.93
CA PHE A 76 1.35 -6.10 13.33
C PHE A 76 1.97 -4.75 13.73
N ALA A 77 1.74 -3.71 12.94
CA ALA A 77 2.22 -2.35 13.21
C ALA A 77 1.62 -1.82 14.52
N TRP A 78 0.30 -1.94 14.68
CA TRP A 78 -0.42 -1.54 15.89
C TRP A 78 0.17 -2.22 17.13
N ARG A 79 0.32 -3.56 17.13
CA ARG A 79 0.88 -4.30 18.27
C ARG A 79 2.30 -3.86 18.62
N ARG A 80 3.12 -3.50 17.62
CA ARG A 80 4.51 -3.05 17.83
C ARG A 80 4.56 -1.66 18.42
N VAL A 81 3.84 -0.71 17.83
CA VAL A 81 3.76 0.68 18.31
C VAL A 81 3.26 0.69 19.75
N ILE A 82 2.19 -0.03 20.04
CA ILE A 82 1.62 -0.06 21.38
C ILE A 82 2.60 -0.65 22.41
N ARG A 83 3.24 -1.79 22.13
CA ARG A 83 4.24 -2.36 23.04
C ARG A 83 5.43 -1.43 23.26
N TRP A 84 5.83 -0.70 22.23
CA TRP A 84 6.89 0.30 22.33
C TRP A 84 6.46 1.47 23.23
N LEU A 85 5.29 2.07 23.00
CA LEU A 85 4.75 3.16 23.83
C LEU A 85 4.55 2.74 25.28
N MET A 86 4.06 1.52 25.53
CA MET A 86 3.97 0.98 26.88
C MET A 86 5.32 0.91 27.58
N THR A 87 6.38 0.53 26.84
CA THR A 87 7.74 0.46 27.39
C THR A 87 8.29 1.86 27.64
N LEU A 88 8.10 2.78 26.68
CA LEU A 88 8.58 4.16 26.73
C LEU A 88 7.97 4.95 27.89
N HIS A 89 6.65 4.89 28.05
CA HIS A 89 5.92 5.64 29.06
C HIS A 89 5.65 4.85 30.35
N ARG A 90 6.17 3.62 30.45
CA ARG A 90 5.92 2.69 31.57
C ARG A 90 4.42 2.46 31.82
N TRP A 91 3.63 2.45 30.75
CA TRP A 91 2.18 2.30 30.82
C TRP A 91 1.73 0.87 31.06
N THR A 92 0.63 0.76 31.77
CA THR A 92 -0.15 -0.48 31.87
C THR A 92 -1.18 -0.57 30.75
N TRP A 93 -1.83 -1.73 30.62
CA TRP A 93 -2.93 -1.91 29.67
C TRP A 93 -4.16 -1.07 29.99
N LYS A 94 -4.34 -0.69 31.27
CA LYS A 94 -5.39 0.23 31.68
C LYS A 94 -5.13 1.64 31.13
N ASP A 95 -3.88 2.08 31.13
CA ASP A 95 -3.49 3.41 30.63
C ASP A 95 -3.65 3.48 29.12
N VAL A 96 -3.24 2.44 28.39
CA VAL A 96 -3.47 2.35 26.94
C VAL A 96 -4.95 2.36 26.61
N ARG A 97 -5.78 1.63 27.38
CA ARG A 97 -7.23 1.65 27.19
C ARG A 97 -7.80 3.04 27.47
N ARG A 98 -7.39 3.71 28.55
CA ARG A 98 -7.82 5.08 28.87
C ARG A 98 -7.42 6.07 27.77
N TRP A 99 -6.25 5.87 27.17
CA TRP A 99 -5.71 6.72 26.13
C TRP A 99 -6.41 6.52 24.77
N LEU A 100 -6.73 5.28 24.39
CA LEU A 100 -7.27 4.96 23.06
C LEU A 100 -8.78 4.78 23.00
N VAL A 101 -9.44 4.47 24.11
CA VAL A 101 -10.88 4.25 24.13
C VAL A 101 -11.59 5.53 24.49
N THR A 102 -12.48 5.99 23.61
CA THR A 102 -13.33 7.16 23.89
C THR A 102 -14.34 6.85 24.99
N PRO A 103 -14.93 7.87 25.64
CA PRO A 103 -16.05 7.67 26.56
C PRO A 103 -17.22 6.89 25.95
N SER A 104 -17.41 7.01 24.63
CA SER A 104 -18.39 6.25 23.85
C SER A 104 -18.01 4.79 23.55
N GLY A 105 -16.82 4.34 23.95
CA GLY A 105 -16.35 2.96 23.75
C GLY A 105 -15.63 2.69 22.43
N ASN A 106 -15.42 3.70 21.58
CA ASN A 106 -14.75 3.54 20.29
C ASN A 106 -13.23 3.57 20.46
N TRP A 107 -12.54 2.69 19.71
CA TRP A 107 -11.08 2.66 19.67
C TRP A 107 -10.55 3.69 18.67
N ARG A 108 -9.65 4.55 19.14
CA ARG A 108 -8.87 5.47 18.30
C ARG A 108 -7.56 4.81 17.85
N PRO A 109 -7.01 5.23 16.70
CA PRO A 109 -5.66 4.86 16.31
C PRO A 109 -4.63 5.32 17.35
N PRO A 110 -3.51 4.59 17.52
CA PRO A 110 -2.36 5.09 18.27
C PRO A 110 -1.89 6.43 17.71
N HIS A 111 -1.73 7.43 18.55
CA HIS A 111 -1.42 8.80 18.15
C HIS A 111 -0.43 9.53 19.08
N ALA A 112 0.36 10.45 18.55
CA ALA A 112 1.20 11.30 19.37
C ALA A 112 1.48 12.61 18.64
N ASP A 113 1.56 13.72 19.38
CA ASP A 113 1.84 15.04 18.82
C ASP A 113 0.92 15.42 17.64
N GLY A 114 -0.36 15.00 17.70
CA GLY A 114 -1.36 15.22 16.65
C GLY A 114 -1.28 14.25 15.46
N ILE A 115 -0.38 13.27 15.49
CA ILE A 115 -0.13 12.33 14.40
C ILE A 115 -0.69 10.96 14.74
N GLU A 116 -1.58 10.45 13.90
CA GLU A 116 -2.19 9.12 14.07
C GLU A 116 -1.46 8.06 13.25
N LEU A 117 -1.34 6.83 13.78
CA LEU A 117 -0.82 5.69 13.04
C LEU A 117 -1.77 5.35 11.88
N LEU A 118 -1.23 5.32 10.67
CA LEU A 118 -1.93 4.93 9.46
C LEU A 118 -2.49 3.51 9.58
N ASP A 119 -3.80 3.38 9.34
CA ASP A 119 -4.40 2.07 9.18
C ASP A 119 -4.24 1.55 7.75
N LEU A 120 -3.29 0.63 7.55
CA LEU A 120 -3.10 -0.06 6.27
C LEU A 120 -4.35 -0.80 5.80
N ALA A 121 -5.21 -1.25 6.73
CA ALA A 121 -6.44 -1.94 6.37
C ALA A 121 -7.42 -1.01 5.63
N GLN A 122 -7.34 0.31 5.82
CA GLN A 122 -8.21 1.26 5.13
C GLN A 122 -7.75 1.61 3.71
N VAL A 123 -6.51 1.30 3.35
CA VAL A 123 -6.02 1.58 2.00
C VAL A 123 -6.85 0.78 0.97
N PRO A 124 -7.44 1.45 -0.03
CA PRO A 124 -8.23 0.78 -1.05
C PRO A 124 -7.32 -0.06 -1.95
N VAL A 125 -7.67 -1.33 -2.11
CA VAL A 125 -7.02 -2.23 -3.06
C VAL A 125 -7.84 -2.21 -4.33
N THR A 126 -7.37 -1.45 -5.33
CA THR A 126 -8.03 -1.33 -6.62
C THR A 126 -7.42 -2.32 -7.59
N ARG A 127 -8.19 -3.34 -8.00
CA ARG A 127 -7.73 -4.26 -9.05
C ARG A 127 -7.39 -3.48 -10.31
N TYR A 128 -6.23 -3.74 -10.87
CA TYR A 128 -5.87 -3.14 -12.15
C TYR A 128 -6.88 -3.60 -13.20
N ARG A 129 -7.62 -2.64 -13.76
CA ARG A 129 -8.50 -2.88 -14.89
C ARG A 129 -7.63 -2.73 -16.14
N TYR A 130 -7.52 -3.79 -16.94
CA TYR A 130 -6.89 -3.70 -18.25
C TYR A 130 -7.56 -2.58 -19.04
N ARG A 131 -6.81 -1.51 -19.33
CA ARG A 131 -7.30 -0.35 -20.10
C ARG A 131 -7.01 -0.46 -21.60
N GLY A 132 -6.37 -1.53 -22.05
CA GLY A 132 -6.11 -1.79 -23.48
C GLY A 132 -5.37 -0.66 -24.17
N THR A 133 -5.61 -0.51 -25.47
CA THR A 133 -5.09 0.55 -26.36
C THR A 133 -5.75 1.92 -26.15
N ARG A 134 -6.61 2.06 -25.14
CA ARG A 134 -7.42 3.28 -24.89
C ARG A 134 -6.63 4.41 -24.24
N ILE A 135 -5.45 4.12 -23.69
CA ILE A 135 -4.51 5.13 -23.25
C ILE A 135 -3.65 5.48 -24.46
N PRO A 136 -3.73 6.71 -25.00
CA PRO A 136 -2.90 7.11 -26.11
C PRO A 136 -1.44 6.96 -25.71
N ASN A 137 -0.73 6.20 -26.52
CA ASN A 137 0.69 5.99 -26.43
C ASN A 137 1.38 7.30 -26.88
N PRO A 138 2.20 7.96 -26.05
CA PRO A 138 2.84 9.23 -26.43
C PRO A 138 3.90 9.10 -27.53
N TRP A 139 4.31 7.86 -27.86
CA TRP A 139 5.28 7.52 -28.89
C TRP A 139 4.63 6.99 -30.17
N THR A 140 3.30 6.90 -30.24
CA THR A 140 2.60 6.70 -31.53
C THR A 140 2.39 8.06 -32.16
N THR A 141 3.27 8.45 -33.08
CA THR A 141 2.97 9.50 -34.05
C THR A 141 1.88 9.00 -34.99
N PRO A 142 0.75 9.73 -35.15
CA PRO A 142 -0.18 9.41 -36.22
C PRO A 142 0.57 9.51 -37.54
N THR A 143 0.59 8.44 -38.32
CA THR A 143 1.14 8.44 -39.67
C THR A 143 0.36 9.48 -40.48
N THR A 144 0.92 10.67 -40.64
CA THR A 144 0.44 11.64 -41.63
C THR A 144 0.69 10.99 -42.99
N PRO A 145 -0.33 10.74 -43.81
CA PRO A 145 -0.10 10.26 -45.17
C PRO A 145 0.58 11.40 -45.92
N ASP A 146 1.89 11.32 -46.07
CA ASP A 146 2.67 12.22 -46.89
C ASP A 146 2.33 11.93 -48.36
N GLY A 147 1.48 12.78 -48.93
CA GLY A 147 1.04 12.75 -50.33
C GLY A 147 2.17 13.07 -51.32
N ARG A 148 3.27 12.32 -51.29
CA ARG A 148 4.35 12.40 -52.29
C ARG A 148 4.61 11.03 -52.92
N PHE A 149 3.65 10.57 -53.72
CA PHE A 149 4.00 9.73 -54.86
C PHE A 149 4.55 10.65 -55.95
N ARG A 150 5.89 10.68 -56.08
CA ARG A 150 6.60 11.25 -57.23
C ARG A 150 7.01 10.08 -58.12
N GLY A 151 6.55 10.08 -59.36
CA GLY A 151 7.01 9.11 -60.38
C GLY A 151 6.06 9.00 -61.57
N GLU A 152 5.91 10.06 -62.35
CA GLU A 152 5.49 9.91 -63.74
C GLU A 152 6.68 9.38 -64.56
N PRO A 153 6.47 8.38 -65.44
CA PRO A 153 7.36 8.16 -66.57
C PRO A 153 6.70 8.71 -67.84
N VAL A 154 7.25 9.80 -68.39
CA VAL A 154 7.00 10.19 -69.79
C VAL A 154 8.15 9.62 -70.60
N ALA A 155 7.89 8.53 -71.33
CA ALA A 155 8.77 8.02 -72.36
C ALA A 155 8.29 8.53 -73.73
N VAL A 156 9.27 8.93 -74.54
CA VAL A 156 9.20 9.42 -75.93
C VAL A 156 8.67 8.35 -76.88
#